data_AF-A0A9D8NP54-F1
#
_entry.id   AF-A0A9D8NP54-F1
#
_cell.length_a   1.000
_cell.length_b   1.000
_cell.length_c   1.000
_cell.angle_alpha   90.00
_cell.angle_beta   90.00
_cell.angle_gamma   90.00
#
_symmetry.space_group_name_H-M   'P 1'
#
loop_
_entity.id
_entity.type
_entity.pdbx_description
1 polymer ?
#
loop_
_entity_poly.entity_id
_entity_poly.type
_entity_poly.pdbx_seq_one_letter_code
_entity_poly.pdbx_strand_id
1 'polypeptide(L)'
;MFSKRYTILTVMKDYTKNKRPEMLEPFFPNEMFRYIIVGCFLVVLDFAAVLFFPLPFHPVNKPEHIPWFFYPGYLLKKAVQNEGLFIFILVAGSLFFVFIPFIFRWKRRQDSNRS
;
A
#
# COMPACT_ATOMS: atom_id res chain seq x y z
N MET A 1 15.09 22.12 1.86
CA MET A 1 15.48 20.96 1.01
C MET A 1 16.32 19.98 1.85
N PHE A 2 15.71 19.24 2.79
CA PHE A 2 16.47 18.38 3.73
C PHE A 2 15.68 17.13 4.21
N SER A 3 14.75 16.62 3.42
CA SER A 3 13.80 15.57 3.89
C SER A 3 14.07 14.15 3.38
N LYS A 4 15.02 13.93 2.45
CA LYS A 4 15.24 12.60 1.85
C LYS A 4 16.28 11.72 2.58
N ARG A 5 17.18 12.29 3.39
CA ARG A 5 18.27 11.51 4.04
C ARG A 5 17.85 10.82 5.35
N TYR A 6 16.85 11.35 6.05
CA TYR A 6 16.44 10.78 7.34
C TYR A 6 15.58 9.53 7.22
N THR A 7 14.86 9.36 6.10
CA THR A 7 13.98 8.20 5.88
C THR A 7 14.78 6.91 5.67
N ILE A 8 15.92 6.98 4.95
CA ILE A 8 16.78 5.81 4.71
C ILE A 8 17.46 5.37 6.02
N LEU A 9 17.92 6.32 6.83
CA LEU A 9 18.54 6.05 8.13
C LEU A 9 17.57 5.46 9.15
N THR A 10 16.28 5.84 9.11
CA THR A 10 15.27 5.26 10.01
C THR A 10 14.89 3.84 9.61
N VAL A 11 14.81 3.55 8.30
CA VAL A 11 14.58 2.19 7.79
C VAL A 11 15.73 1.26 8.20
N MET A 12 16.99 1.68 8.04
CA MET A 12 18.17 0.87 8.40
C MET A 12 18.25 0.53 9.90
N LYS A 13 17.79 1.45 10.76
CA LYS A 13 17.88 1.31 12.22
C LYS A 13 16.88 0.29 12.79
N ASP A 14 15.77 0.04 12.10
CA ASP A 14 14.76 -0.91 12.52
C ASP A 14 15.14 -2.37 12.18
N TYR A 15 15.96 -2.63 11.15
CA TYR A 15 16.43 -3.98 10.83
C TYR A 15 17.30 -4.59 11.94
N THR A 16 18.09 -3.77 12.62
CA THR A 16 18.98 -4.19 13.72
C THR A 16 18.28 -4.40 15.06
N LYS A 17 16.99 -4.08 15.17
CA LYS A 17 16.28 -4.10 16.45
C LYS A 17 15.94 -5.56 16.81
N ASN A 18 16.60 -6.07 17.86
CA ASN A 18 16.49 -7.44 18.40
C ASN A 18 17.22 -8.56 17.62
N LYS A 19 18.09 -8.24 16.65
CA LYS A 19 18.94 -9.24 15.97
C LYS A 19 20.41 -8.97 16.26
N ARG A 20 21.18 -10.02 16.59
CA ARG A 20 22.64 -9.93 16.68
C ARG A 20 23.19 -9.54 15.29
N PRO A 21 24.25 -8.73 15.20
CA PRO A 21 24.81 -8.24 13.93
C PRO A 21 25.15 -9.38 12.95
N GLU A 22 25.39 -10.58 13.47
CA GLU A 22 25.70 -11.81 12.73
C GLU A 22 24.48 -12.48 12.05
N MET A 23 23.25 -12.16 12.47
CA MET A 23 22.00 -12.73 11.94
C MET A 23 21.27 -11.82 10.94
N LEU A 24 21.90 -10.72 10.57
CA LEU A 24 21.40 -9.80 9.56
C LEU A 24 21.99 -10.21 8.22
N GLU A 25 21.16 -10.79 7.35
CA GLU A 25 21.53 -10.89 5.95
C GLU A 25 21.84 -9.49 5.42
N PRO A 26 22.94 -9.32 4.69
CA PRO A 26 23.31 -8.02 4.19
C PRO A 26 22.25 -7.57 3.18
N PHE A 27 21.62 -6.42 3.46
CA PHE A 27 20.60 -5.80 2.61
C PHE A 27 21.06 -5.69 1.15
N PHE A 28 22.36 -5.47 0.97
CA PHE A 28 23.03 -5.55 -0.32
C PHE A 28 23.86 -6.84 -0.39
N PRO A 29 23.75 -7.66 -1.45
CA PRO A 29 22.96 -7.46 -2.66
C PRO A 29 21.58 -8.14 -2.66
N ASN A 30 21.28 -8.96 -1.64
CA ASN A 30 20.18 -9.94 -1.70
C ASN A 30 18.78 -9.30 -1.81
N GLU A 31 18.46 -8.33 -0.95
CA GLU A 31 17.15 -7.65 -0.98
C GLU A 31 17.01 -6.75 -2.22
N MET A 32 18.10 -6.13 -2.67
CA MET A 32 18.11 -5.35 -3.92
C MET A 32 17.76 -6.21 -5.13
N PHE A 33 18.35 -7.41 -5.26
CA PHE A 33 18.00 -8.34 -6.32
C PHE A 33 16.54 -8.78 -6.23
N ARG A 34 16.04 -9.03 -5.02
CA ARG A 34 14.63 -9.39 -4.81
C ARG A 34 13.68 -8.29 -5.31
N TYR A 35 13.94 -7.03 -4.96
CA TYR A 35 13.14 -5.91 -5.46
C TYR A 35 13.24 -5.73 -6.98
N ILE A 36 14.42 -5.94 -7.57
CA ILE A 36 14.62 -5.88 -9.02
C ILE A 36 13.81 -6.99 -9.71
N ILE A 37 13.88 -8.24 -9.22
CA ILE A 37 13.14 -9.37 -9.80
C ILE A 37 11.63 -9.12 -9.72
N VAL A 38 11.13 -8.68 -8.56
CA VAL A 38 9.71 -8.35 -8.38
C VAL A 38 9.29 -7.18 -9.27
N GLY A 39 10.11 -6.14 -9.37
CA GLY A 39 9.87 -4.99 -10.24
C GLY A 39 9.80 -5.39 -11.72
N CYS A 40 10.76 -6.19 -12.19
CA CYS A 40 10.75 -6.73 -13.55
C CYS A 40 9.50 -7.59 -13.81
N PHE A 41 9.10 -8.42 -12.85
CA PHE A 41 7.89 -9.23 -12.96
C PHE A 41 6.64 -8.37 -13.11
N LEU A 42 6.50 -7.30 -12.30
CA LEU A 42 5.38 -6.36 -12.40
C LEU A 42 5.34 -5.65 -13.75
N VAL A 43 6.50 -5.20 -14.26
CA VAL A 43 6.58 -4.57 -15.59
C VAL A 43 6.15 -5.53 -16.69
N VAL A 44 6.61 -6.79 -16.65
CA VAL A 44 6.19 -7.81 -17.62
C VAL A 44 4.69 -8.07 -17.54
N LEU A 45 4.13 -8.12 -16.33
CA LEU A 45 2.71 -8.31 -16.10
C LEU A 45 1.90 -7.13 -16.65
N ASP A 46 2.34 -5.89 -16.42
CA ASP A 46 1.73 -4.68 -16.96
C ASP A 46 1.76 -4.69 -18.50
N PHE A 47 2.91 -5.02 -19.10
CA PHE A 47 3.02 -5.15 -20.55
C PHE A 47 2.10 -6.23 -21.12
N ALA A 48 2.02 -7.39 -20.46
CA ALA A 48 1.09 -8.45 -20.83
C ALA A 48 -0.37 -7.95 -20.72
N ALA A 49 -0.72 -7.25 -19.65
CA ALA A 49 -2.05 -6.68 -19.48
C ALA A 49 -2.39 -5.69 -20.61
N VAL A 50 -1.46 -4.82 -21.00
CA VAL A 50 -1.66 -3.87 -22.11
C VAL A 50 -1.81 -4.58 -23.46
N LEU A 51 -1.03 -5.62 -23.72
CA LEU A 51 -1.07 -6.37 -24.99
C LEU A 51 -2.32 -7.25 -25.12
N PHE A 52 -2.75 -7.90 -24.04
CA PHE A 52 -3.89 -8.82 -24.06
C PHE A 52 -5.23 -8.15 -23.72
N PHE A 53 -5.22 -7.02 -23.03
CA PHE A 53 -6.40 -6.21 -22.74
C PHE A 53 -6.21 -4.78 -23.27
N PRO A 54 -6.25 -4.59 -24.61
CA PRO A 54 -6.36 -3.25 -25.16
C PRO A 54 -7.70 -2.66 -24.69
N LEU A 55 -7.65 -1.83 -23.65
CA LEU A 55 -8.81 -1.13 -23.11
C LEU A 55 -9.48 -0.37 -24.27
N PRO A 56 -10.73 -0.68 -24.63
CA PRO A 56 -11.42 0.07 -25.67
C PRO A 56 -11.64 1.49 -25.15
N PHE A 57 -10.87 2.44 -25.66
CA PHE A 57 -11.09 3.86 -25.45
C PHE A 57 -12.33 4.30 -26.22
N HIS A 58 -13.51 4.06 -25.64
CA HIS A 58 -14.77 4.66 -26.07
C HIS A 58 -15.31 5.55 -24.95
N PRO A 59 -15.00 6.87 -24.97
CA PRO A 59 -15.44 7.79 -23.92
C PRO A 59 -16.89 8.29 -24.08
N VAL A 60 -17.78 7.52 -24.74
CA VAL A 60 -19.11 8.04 -25.12
C VAL A 60 -20.27 7.32 -24.42
N ASN A 61 -20.12 6.06 -24.01
CA ASN A 61 -21.19 5.32 -23.33
C ASN A 61 -20.79 4.98 -21.89
N LYS A 62 -21.71 5.15 -20.95
CA LYS A 62 -21.57 4.61 -19.59
C LYS A 62 -21.09 3.15 -19.71
N PRO A 63 -20.00 2.75 -19.04
CA PRO A 63 -19.55 1.37 -19.13
C PRO A 63 -20.67 0.46 -18.62
N GLU A 64 -21.12 -0.49 -19.46
CA GLU A 64 -22.14 -1.48 -19.10
C GLU A 64 -21.68 -2.36 -17.92
N HIS A 65 -20.37 -2.44 -17.69
CA HIS A 65 -19.77 -3.24 -16.65
C HIS A 65 -18.81 -2.43 -15.75
N ILE A 66 -19.02 -2.54 -14.44
CA ILE A 66 -18.14 -1.97 -13.42
C ILE A 66 -16.96 -2.94 -13.21
N PRO A 67 -15.70 -2.48 -13.31
CA PRO A 67 -14.54 -3.33 -13.05
C PRO A 67 -14.61 -3.98 -11.67
N TRP A 68 -14.20 -5.25 -11.58
CA TRP A 68 -14.32 -6.07 -10.37
C TRP A 68 -13.70 -5.44 -9.11
N PHE A 69 -12.63 -4.65 -9.26
CA PHE A 69 -11.96 -3.96 -8.16
C PHE A 69 -12.76 -2.76 -7.61
N PHE A 70 -13.70 -2.20 -8.37
CA PHE A 70 -14.63 -1.17 -7.90
C PHE A 70 -15.92 -1.74 -7.31
N TYR A 71 -16.13 -3.05 -7.42
CA TYR A 71 -17.32 -3.74 -6.89
C TYR A 71 -17.60 -3.45 -5.40
N PRO A 72 -16.63 -3.50 -4.47
CA PRO A 72 -16.91 -3.16 -3.06
C PRO A 72 -17.34 -1.69 -2.88
N GLY A 73 -16.77 -0.77 -3.64
CA GLY A 73 -17.20 0.64 -3.63
C GLY A 73 -18.61 0.82 -4.19
N TYR A 74 -18.98 0.06 -5.22
CA TYR A 74 -20.33 0.05 -5.77
C TYR A 74 -21.37 -0.49 -4.78
N LEU A 75 -21.08 -1.61 -4.10
CA LEU A 75 -21.94 -2.13 -3.04
C LEU A 75 -22.12 -1.14 -1.89
N LEU A 76 -21.03 -0.47 -1.49
CA LEU A 76 -21.07 0.56 -0.45
C LEU A 76 -21.93 1.77 -0.88
N LYS A 77 -21.81 2.20 -2.14
CA LYS A 77 -22.66 3.27 -2.70
C LYS A 77 -24.13 2.87 -2.74
N LYS A 78 -24.44 1.60 -3.06
CA LYS A 78 -25.82 1.09 -3.05
C LYS A 78 -26.40 1.02 -1.64
N ALA A 79 -25.58 0.68 -0.65
CA ALA A 79 -25.99 0.63 0.75
C ALA A 79 -26.19 2.03 1.36
N VAL A 80 -25.35 2.99 0.97
CA VAL A 80 -25.37 4.37 1.47
C VAL A 80 -25.92 5.29 0.40
N GLN A 81 -27.26 5.45 0.40
CA GLN A 81 -27.99 6.26 -0.58
C GLN A 81 -27.66 7.76 -0.53
N ASN A 82 -27.02 8.23 0.56
CA ASN A 82 -26.63 9.61 0.74
C ASN A 82 -25.17 9.82 0.27
N GLU A 83 -25.00 10.64 -0.78
CA GLU A 83 -23.69 10.90 -1.40
C GLU A 83 -22.68 11.51 -0.42
N GLY A 84 -23.13 12.39 0.49
CA GLY A 84 -22.26 13.00 1.49
C GLY A 84 -21.73 12.00 2.51
N LEU A 85 -22.58 11.06 2.96
CA LEU A 85 -22.19 9.99 3.87
C LEU A 85 -21.25 8.99 3.18
N PHE A 86 -21.48 8.69 1.91
CA PHE A 86 -20.60 7.81 1.14
C PHE A 86 -19.17 8.38 1.04
N ILE A 87 -19.05 9.66 0.67
CA ILE A 87 -17.76 10.35 0.60
C ILE A 87 -17.10 10.39 1.98
N PHE A 88 -17.87 10.69 3.04
CA PHE A 88 -17.36 10.71 4.40
C PHE A 88 -16.79 9.34 4.82
N ILE A 89 -17.48 8.23 4.53
CA ILE A 89 -17.01 6.88 4.86
C ILE A 89 -15.71 6.55 4.12
N LEU A 90 -15.60 6.90 2.84
CA LEU A 90 -14.38 6.68 2.07
C LEU A 90 -13.20 7.48 2.63
N VAL A 91 -13.42 8.76 2.97
CA VAL A 91 -12.39 9.62 3.55
C VAL A 91 -11.98 9.12 4.93
N ALA A 92 -12.95 8.78 5.80
CA ALA A 92 -12.70 8.26 7.12
C ALA A 92 -11.95 6.92 7.10
N GLY A 93 -12.30 6.01 6.18
CA GLY A 93 -11.60 4.74 5.99
C GLY A 93 -10.16 4.95 5.52
N SER A 94 -9.95 5.88 4.58
CA SER A 94 -8.61 6.23 4.09
C SER A 94 -7.73 6.80 5.22
N LEU A 95 -8.28 7.73 6.00
CA LEU A 95 -7.60 8.27 7.18
C LEU A 95 -7.30 7.18 8.19
N PHE A 96 -8.23 6.27 8.46
CA PHE A 96 -8.01 5.14 9.36
C PHE A 96 -6.79 4.31 8.93
N PHE A 97 -6.67 3.97 7.66
CA PHE A 97 -5.49 3.25 7.13
C PHE A 97 -4.18 4.00 7.33
N VAL A 98 -4.19 5.33 7.17
CA VAL A 98 -3.02 6.17 7.46
C VAL A 98 -2.70 6.19 8.96
N PHE A 99 -3.70 6.12 9.84
CA PHE A 99 -3.53 6.13 11.29
C PHE A 99 -3.18 4.76 11.90
N ILE A 100 -3.47 3.64 11.22
CA ILE A 100 -3.09 2.28 11.64
C ILE A 100 -1.65 2.18 12.18
N PRO A 101 -0.59 2.60 11.45
CA PRO A 101 0.78 2.48 11.94
C PRO A 101 1.04 3.26 13.24
N PHE A 102 0.32 4.36 13.47
CA PHE A 102 0.45 5.15 14.70
C PHE A 102 -0.20 4.45 15.90
N ILE A 103 -1.36 3.83 15.70
CA ILE A 103 -2.06 3.04 16.74
C ILE A 103 -1.20 1.84 17.17
N PHE A 104 -0.64 1.09 16.21
CA PHE A 104 0.23 -0.05 16.52
C PHE A 104 1.56 0.34 17.19
N ARG A 105 2.10 1.53 16.89
CA ARG A 105 3.29 2.07 17.58
C ARG A 105 3.00 2.57 18.99
N TRP A 106 1.79 3.06 19.24
CA TRP A 106 1.35 3.44 20.59
C TRP A 106 1.21 2.22 21.50
N LYS A 107 0.52 1.17 21.02
CA LYS A 107 0.34 -0.09 21.76
C LYS A 107 1.68 -0.72 22.17
N ARG A 108 2.63 -0.83 21.24
CA ARG A 108 3.98 -1.36 21.53
C ARG A 108 4.77 -0.56 22.57
N ARG A 109 4.54 0.76 22.68
CA ARG A 109 5.19 1.59 23.71
C ARG A 109 4.58 1.38 25.10
N GLN A 110 3.28 1.12 25.20
CA GLN A 110 2.65 0.82 26.49
C GLN A 110 3.04 -0.55 27.03
N ASP A 111 3.12 -1.57 26.16
CA ASP A 111 3.54 -2.92 26.59
C ASP A 111 5.00 -2.94 27.08
N SER A 112 5.89 -2.12 26.50
CA SER A 112 7.29 -1.99 26.94
C SER A 112 7.48 -1.23 28.25
N ASN A 113 6.51 -0.44 28.70
CA ASN A 113 6.56 0.29 29.98
C ASN A 113 5.89 -0.46 31.13
N ARG A 114 5.26 -1.61 30.85
CA ARG A 114 4.61 -2.50 31.83
C ARG A 114 5.45 -3.75 32.16
N SER A 115 6.54 -3.97 31.44
CA SER A 115 7.59 -4.96 31.73
C SER A 115 8.76 -4.27 32.42
#